data_AF-A0A0C3CLL2-F1
#
_entry.id   AF-A0A0C3CLL2-F1
#
_cell.length_a   1.000
_cell.length_b   1.000
_cell.length_c   1.000
_cell.angle_alpha   90.00
_cell.angle_beta   90.00
_cell.angle_gamma   90.00
#
_symmetry.space_group_name_H-M   'P 1'
#
loop_
_entity.id
_entity.type
_entity.pdbx_description
1 polymer ?
#
loop_
_entity_poly.entity_id
_entity_poly.type
_entity_poly.pdbx_seq_one_letter_code
_entity_poly.pdbx_strand_id
1 'polypeptide(L)'
;EVDIIPTVREDGIDAVAFAFKGVLEEIGEEIAEVAMDSTWKTNAAGYELYGIVSELNGRAVPLAFCFTASTDGTALDGAKDRLLRTVIRFMSEKCPNIKFTLSDKDLTEINS
;
A
#
# COMPACT_ATOMS: atom_id res chain seq x y z
N GLU A 1 -8.49 -9.60 -12.10
CA GLU A 1 -8.80 -8.17 -12.32
C GLU A 1 -8.20 -7.36 -11.18
N VAL A 2 -7.91 -6.08 -11.39
CA VAL A 2 -7.38 -5.19 -10.35
C VAL A 2 -8.31 -3.99 -10.16
N ASP A 3 -8.44 -3.54 -8.92
CA ASP A 3 -9.04 -2.25 -8.59
C ASP A 3 -7.94 -1.21 -8.51
N ILE A 4 -8.07 -0.10 -9.26
CA ILE A 4 -7.16 1.03 -9.12
C ILE A 4 -7.49 1.75 -7.82
N ILE A 5 -6.49 1.91 -6.96
CA ILE A 5 -6.64 2.63 -5.70
C ILE A 5 -6.54 4.13 -6.00
N PRO A 6 -7.56 4.94 -5.71
CA PRO A 6 -7.50 6.37 -5.95
C PRO A 6 -6.53 7.02 -4.97
N THR A 7 -5.33 7.36 -5.41
CA THR A 7 -4.32 8.06 -4.60
C THR A 7 -4.51 9.57 -4.64
N VAL A 8 -4.15 10.25 -3.55
CA VAL A 8 -4.07 11.71 -3.54
C VAL A 8 -2.97 12.15 -4.50
N ARG A 9 -3.30 13.09 -5.39
CA ARG A 9 -2.32 13.72 -6.29
C ARG A 9 -1.79 14.98 -5.64
N GLU A 10 -0.49 15.06 -5.46
CA GLU A 10 0.22 16.24 -4.96
C GLU A 10 1.41 16.51 -5.88
N ASP A 11 1.78 17.79 -6.01
CA ASP A 11 2.93 18.18 -6.82
C ASP A 11 4.21 17.51 -6.27
N GLY A 12 5.10 17.10 -7.18
CA GLY A 12 6.38 16.50 -6.81
C GLY A 12 6.35 15.02 -6.42
N ILE A 13 5.17 14.38 -6.39
CA ILE A 13 5.00 12.94 -6.17
C ILE A 13 4.17 12.33 -7.30
N ASP A 14 4.63 11.22 -7.86
CA ASP A 14 3.84 10.39 -8.77
C ASP A 14 3.59 9.02 -8.16
N ALA A 15 2.44 8.42 -8.47
CA ALA A 15 2.08 7.12 -7.96
C ALA A 15 1.07 6.35 -8.80
N VAL A 16 1.23 5.02 -8.76
CA VAL A 16 0.27 4.06 -9.30
C VAL A 16 0.03 3.00 -8.23
N ALA A 17 -1.22 2.88 -7.78
CA ALA A 17 -1.61 1.90 -6.78
C ALA A 17 -2.80 1.07 -7.25
N PHE A 18 -2.76 -0.23 -6.98
CA PHE A 18 -3.83 -1.16 -7.35
C PHE A 18 -3.92 -2.34 -6.38
N ALA A 19 -5.10 -2.92 -6.28
CA ALA A 19 -5.39 -4.09 -5.46
C ALA A 19 -5.94 -5.26 -6.28
N PHE A 20 -5.73 -6.49 -5.83
CA PHE A 20 -6.28 -7.68 -6.46
C PHE A 20 -7.74 -7.86 -6.08
N LYS A 21 -8.64 -7.29 -6.89
CA LYS A 21 -10.09 -7.26 -6.67
C LYS A 21 -10.68 -8.60 -6.25
N GLY A 22 -10.45 -9.65 -7.05
CA GLY A 22 -11.01 -10.98 -6.77
C GLY A 22 -10.50 -11.58 -5.45
N VAL A 23 -9.24 -11.30 -5.08
CA VAL A 23 -8.70 -11.73 -3.79
C VAL A 23 -9.41 -10.99 -2.65
N LEU A 24 -9.58 -9.68 -2.76
CA LEU A 24 -10.25 -8.89 -1.72
C LEU A 24 -11.73 -9.23 -1.59
N GLU A 25 -12.42 -9.51 -2.69
CA GLU A 25 -13.82 -9.95 -2.68
C GLU A 25 -13.97 -11.35 -2.06
N GLU A 26 -12.98 -12.23 -2.24
CA GLU A 26 -13.02 -13.60 -1.73
C GLU A 26 -12.65 -13.69 -0.24
N ILE A 27 -11.58 -13.01 0.18
CA ILE A 27 -10.99 -13.22 1.51
C ILE A 27 -10.87 -11.94 2.36
N GLY A 28 -11.28 -10.77 1.85
CA GLY A 28 -11.16 -9.47 2.52
C GLY A 28 -11.66 -9.48 3.96
N GLU A 29 -12.84 -10.06 4.18
CA GLU A 29 -13.46 -10.14 5.50
C GLU A 29 -12.76 -11.12 6.46
N GLU A 30 -11.95 -12.05 5.96
CA GLU A 30 -11.26 -13.05 6.79
C GLU A 30 -9.86 -12.59 7.22
N ILE A 31 -9.34 -11.53 6.59
CA ILE A 31 -7.99 -11.04 6.82
C ILE A 31 -7.87 -10.40 8.22
N ALA A 32 -7.06 -11.03 9.07
CA ALA A 32 -6.74 -10.57 10.42
C ALA A 32 -5.32 -9.97 10.53
N GLU A 33 -4.41 -10.29 9.62
CA GLU A 33 -3.04 -9.81 9.63
C GLU A 33 -2.64 -9.28 8.26
N VAL A 34 -1.99 -8.12 8.23
CA VAL A 34 -1.40 -7.53 7.02
C VAL A 34 0.04 -7.11 7.28
N ALA A 35 0.89 -7.30 6.29
CA ALA A 35 2.25 -6.81 6.27
C ALA A 35 2.44 -5.88 5.07
N MET A 36 3.12 -4.77 5.28
CA MET A 36 3.57 -3.87 4.22
C MET A 36 5.08 -3.72 4.28
N ASP A 37 5.71 -3.77 3.10
CA ASP A 37 7.14 -3.54 2.97
C ASP A 37 7.44 -2.79 1.68
N SER A 38 8.57 -2.07 1.66
CA SER A 38 9.01 -1.28 0.52
C SER A 38 10.32 -1.81 -0.06
N THR A 39 10.45 -1.71 -1.38
CA THR A 39 11.70 -2.01 -2.07
C THR A 39 12.10 -0.87 -2.99
N TRP A 40 13.40 -0.60 -3.06
CA TRP A 40 13.99 0.51 -3.79
C TRP A 40 14.87 -0.03 -4.92
N LYS A 41 15.02 0.75 -6.01
CA LYS A 41 15.86 0.41 -7.17
C LYS A 41 15.47 -0.91 -7.86
N THR A 42 14.20 -1.26 -7.83
CA THR A 42 13.66 -2.49 -8.44
C THR A 42 13.22 -2.30 -9.89
N ASN A 43 13.17 -1.07 -10.38
CA ASN A 43 12.77 -0.73 -11.74
C ASN A 43 13.60 0.44 -12.30
N ALA A 44 13.69 0.52 -13.63
CA ALA A 44 14.47 1.56 -14.33
C ALA A 44 13.83 2.96 -14.26
N ALA A 45 12.56 3.05 -13.86
CA ALA A 45 11.82 4.31 -13.76
C ALA A 45 12.02 5.00 -12.41
N GLY A 46 12.73 4.38 -11.46
CA GLY A 46 13.07 4.99 -10.18
C GLY A 46 11.95 4.95 -9.14
N TYR A 47 10.87 4.20 -9.37
CA TYR A 47 9.81 4.04 -8.36
C TYR A 47 10.29 3.18 -7.21
N GLU A 48 9.86 3.57 -6.02
CA GLU A 48 9.78 2.70 -4.86
C GLU A 48 8.50 1.87 -4.94
N LEU A 49 8.60 0.59 -4.61
CA LEU A 49 7.48 -0.35 -4.66
C LEU A 49 7.13 -0.79 -3.25
N TYR A 50 5.91 -0.46 -2.83
CA TYR A 50 5.26 -0.98 -1.64
C TYR A 50 4.41 -2.21 -2.00
N GLY A 51 4.66 -3.32 -1.32
CA GLY A 51 3.84 -4.53 -1.40
C GLY A 51 3.04 -4.71 -0.12
N ILE A 52 1.74 -4.98 -0.27
CA ILE A 52 0.85 -5.29 0.85
C ILE A 52 0.42 -6.76 0.72
N VAL A 53 0.76 -7.55 1.73
CA VAL A 53 0.45 -8.98 1.80
C VAL A 53 -0.32 -9.27 3.08
N SER A 54 -1.08 -10.35 3.07
CA SER A 54 -1.77 -10.86 4.25
C SER A 54 -1.43 -12.31 4.51
N GLU A 55 -1.70 -12.76 5.72
CA GLU A 55 -1.65 -14.15 6.13
C GLU A 55 -3.06 -14.77 6.01
N LEU A 56 -3.16 -15.93 5.35
CA LEU A 56 -4.35 -16.77 5.36
C LEU A 56 -3.98 -18.25 5.42
N ASN A 57 -4.26 -18.91 6.55
CA ASN A 57 -4.03 -20.35 6.76
C ASN A 57 -2.58 -20.82 6.49
N GLY A 58 -1.61 -20.09 7.01
CA GLY A 58 -0.17 -20.30 6.87
C GLY A 58 0.40 -19.84 5.52
N ARG A 59 -0.32 -19.03 4.75
CA ARG A 59 0.07 -18.61 3.40
C ARG A 59 0.09 -17.11 3.26
N ALA A 60 1.10 -16.58 2.58
CA ALA A 60 1.13 -15.19 2.17
C ALA A 60 0.23 -14.99 0.94
N VAL A 61 -0.72 -14.05 1.03
CA VAL A 61 -1.63 -13.66 -0.05
C VAL A 61 -1.35 -12.20 -0.42
N PRO A 62 -0.95 -11.91 -1.67
CA PRO A 62 -0.75 -10.53 -2.10
C PRO A 62 -2.09 -9.81 -2.25
N LEU A 63 -2.20 -8.62 -1.67
CA LEU A 63 -3.44 -7.85 -1.67
C LEU A 63 -3.36 -6.64 -2.59
N ALA A 64 -2.27 -5.87 -2.50
CA ALA A 64 -2.10 -4.65 -3.26
C ALA A 64 -0.65 -4.28 -3.47
N PHE A 65 -0.42 -3.41 -4.45
CA PHE A 65 0.87 -2.79 -4.73
C PHE A 65 0.69 -1.28 -4.90
N CYS A 66 1.69 -0.52 -4.44
CA CYS A 66 1.80 0.91 -4.67
C CYS A 66 3.21 1.26 -5.16
N PHE A 67 3.29 1.79 -6.36
CA PHE A 67 4.49 2.41 -6.90
C PHE A 67 4.43 3.89 -6.59
N THR A 68 5.49 4.46 -6.00
CA THR A 68 5.60 5.90 -5.76
C THR A 68 7.00 6.41 -6.09
N ALA A 69 7.10 7.64 -6.58
CA ALA A 69 8.37 8.30 -6.88
C ALA A 69 8.27 9.80 -6.62
N SER A 70 9.36 10.40 -6.12
CA SER A 70 9.53 11.85 -6.18
C SER A 70 9.88 12.25 -7.61
N THR A 71 9.20 13.26 -8.17
CA THR A 71 9.33 13.61 -9.60
C THR A 71 10.36 14.70 -9.86
N ASP A 72 10.17 15.89 -9.29
CA ASP A 72 10.92 17.12 -9.61
C ASP A 72 11.45 17.85 -8.37
N GLY A 73 11.21 17.29 -7.18
CA GLY A 73 11.65 17.85 -5.91
C GLY A 73 10.74 18.95 -5.34
N THR A 74 9.56 19.19 -5.92
CA THR A 74 8.59 20.16 -5.36
C THR A 74 7.66 19.55 -4.31
N ALA A 75 7.86 18.26 -3.97
CA ALA A 75 7.05 17.56 -2.99
C ALA A 75 7.10 18.26 -1.63
N LEU A 76 5.93 18.55 -1.07
CA LEU A 76 5.83 19.05 0.30
C LEU A 76 6.22 17.97 1.31
N ASP A 77 6.71 18.39 2.47
CA ASP A 77 6.99 17.48 3.59
C ASP A 77 5.74 16.62 3.90
N GLY A 78 5.96 15.30 4.02
CA GLY A 78 4.91 14.31 4.25
C GLY A 78 4.00 13.99 3.05
N ALA A 79 4.31 14.44 1.83
CA ALA A 79 3.51 14.11 0.65
C ALA A 79 3.41 12.59 0.40
N LYS A 80 4.55 11.87 0.53
CA LYS A 80 4.59 10.41 0.48
C LYS A 80 3.72 9.77 1.56
N ASP A 81 3.74 10.30 2.78
CA ASP A 81 2.92 9.78 3.88
C ASP A 81 1.42 9.92 3.61
N ARG A 82 0.99 11.08 3.10
CA ARG A 82 -0.42 11.31 2.73
C ARG A 82 -0.86 10.39 1.60
N LEU A 83 0.03 10.13 0.64
CA LEU A 83 -0.19 9.14 -0.41
C LEU A 83 -0.38 7.73 0.18
N LEU A 84 0.56 7.25 0.98
CA LEU A 84 0.51 5.90 1.57
C LEU A 84 -0.70 5.71 2.49
N ARG A 85 -1.08 6.73 3.27
CA ARG A 85 -2.32 6.71 4.06
C ARG A 85 -3.56 6.47 3.23
N THR A 86 -3.58 6.90 1.97
CA THR A 86 -4.71 6.65 1.07
C THR A 86 -4.79 5.18 0.67
N VAL A 87 -3.65 4.55 0.41
CA VAL A 87 -3.55 3.12 0.12
C VAL A 87 -3.94 2.29 1.34
N ILE A 88 -3.40 2.62 2.52
CA ILE A 88 -3.71 1.95 3.79
C ILE A 88 -5.20 2.06 4.11
N ARG A 89 -5.80 3.24 3.94
CA ARG A 89 -7.24 3.43 4.17
C ARG A 89 -8.08 2.55 3.25
N PHE A 90 -7.75 2.50 1.96
CA PHE A 90 -8.44 1.62 1.02
C PHE A 90 -8.37 0.15 1.47
N MET A 91 -7.20 -0.30 1.97
CA MET A 91 -7.07 -1.65 2.50
C MET A 91 -7.89 -1.88 3.75
N SER A 92 -7.96 -0.90 4.67
CA SER A 92 -8.77 -1.02 5.89
C SER A 92 -10.27 -1.12 5.60
N GLU A 93 -10.75 -0.49 4.52
CA GLU A 93 -12.14 -0.58 4.07
C GLU A 93 -12.45 -1.94 3.46
N LYS A 94 -11.48 -2.54 2.73
CA LYS A 94 -11.62 -3.85 2.08
C LYS A 94 -11.37 -5.02 3.01
N CYS A 95 -10.59 -4.80 4.06
CA CYS A 95 -10.23 -5.80 5.07
C CYS A 95 -10.64 -5.31 6.47
N PRO A 96 -11.93 -5.30 6.81
CA PRO A 96 -12.43 -4.68 8.04
C PRO A 96 -12.00 -5.39 9.33
N ASN A 97 -11.47 -6.61 9.22
CA ASN A 97 -11.12 -7.46 10.36
C ASN A 97 -9.63 -7.47 10.72
N ILE A 98 -8.81 -6.60 10.12
CA ILE A 98 -7.39 -6.45 10.47
C ILE A 98 -7.24 -6.24 12.00
N LYS A 99 -6.41 -7.09 12.62
CA LYS A 99 -6.03 -7.04 14.05
C LYS A 99 -4.54 -6.82 14.24
N PHE A 100 -3.73 -7.24 13.27
CA PHE A 100 -2.28 -7.17 13.32
C PHE A 100 -1.74 -6.51 12.05
N THR A 101 -0.80 -5.59 12.24
CA THR A 101 -0.10 -4.90 11.16
C THR A 101 1.39 -5.05 11.36
N LEU A 102 2.10 -5.48 10.32
CA LEU A 102 3.55 -5.54 10.29
C LEU A 102 4.08 -4.56 9.25
N SER A 103 5.08 -3.78 9.64
CA SER A 103 5.77 -2.84 8.76
C SER A 103 7.21 -2.70 9.24
N ASP A 104 8.15 -2.56 8.30
CA ASP A 104 9.51 -2.13 8.65
C ASP A 104 9.58 -0.60 8.71
N LYS A 105 9.62 -0.10 9.94
CA LYS A 105 10.18 1.20 10.39
C LYS A 105 9.96 2.44 9.50
N ASP A 106 8.77 2.60 8.93
CA ASP A 106 8.25 3.92 8.54
C ASP A 106 7.24 4.41 9.60
N LEU A 107 7.50 5.58 10.20
CA LEU A 107 6.74 6.15 11.33
C LEU A 107 5.26 6.40 11.02
N THR A 108 4.90 6.47 9.73
CA THR A 108 3.54 6.73 9.27
C THR A 108 2.66 5.49 9.22
N GLU A 109 3.27 4.31 9.23
CA GLU A 109 2.58 3.01 9.23
C GLU A 109 2.28 2.52 10.65
N ILE A 110 3.03 3.01 11.66
CA ILE A 110 2.92 2.59 13.07
C ILE A 110 1.75 3.26 13.81
N ASN A 111 1.23 4.39 13.31
CA ASN A 111 0.16 5.18 13.96
C ASN A 111 -1.06 5.44 13.04
N SER A 112 -1.29 4.56 12.06
CA SER A 112 -2.46 4.65 11.17
C SER A 112 -3.65 3.88 11.73
#